data_AF-A0A2E8JVF0-F1
#
_entry.id   AF-A0A2E8JVF0-F1
#
_cell.length_a   1.000
_cell.length_b   1.000
_cell.length_c   1.000
_cell.angle_alpha   90.00
_cell.angle_beta   90.00
_cell.angle_gamma   90.00
#
_symmetry.space_group_name_H-M   'P 1'
#
loop_
_entity.id
_entity.type
_entity.pdbx_description
1 polymer ?
#
loop_
_entity_poly.entity_id
_entity_poly.type
_entity_poly.pdbx_seq_one_letter_code
_entity_poly.pdbx_strand_id
1 'polypeptide(L)' 'MKDEGKILPSIRGQSDGLQAPPKETQATSFDEKGYEWVNDDSGIDWYRVKDSGDEWEAFEN' A
#
# COMPACT_ATOMS: atom_id res chain seq x y z
N MET A 1 9.10 5.30 -35.19
CA MET A 1 8.83 4.23 -34.22
C MET A 1 9.21 4.82 -32.87
N LYS A 2 8.24 5.45 -32.21
CA LYS A 2 8.44 6.00 -30.88
C LYS A 2 7.55 5.15 -30.01
N ASP A 3 8.17 4.17 -29.37
CA ASP A 3 7.56 3.36 -28.34
C ASP A 3 6.95 4.33 -27.34
N GLU A 4 5.62 4.40 -27.38
CA GLU A 4 4.79 5.09 -26.42
C GLU A 4 4.96 4.32 -25.10
N GLY A 5 6.09 4.57 -24.45
CA GLY A 5 6.36 4.20 -23.08
C GLY A 5 5.19 4.76 -22.29
N LYS A 6 4.28 3.86 -21.94
CA LYS A 6 3.10 4.09 -21.13
C LYS A 6 3.51 5.01 -19.97
N ILE A 7 3.26 6.31 -20.15
CA ILE A 7 3.16 7.29 -19.07
C ILE A 7 1.85 6.93 -18.36
N LEU A 8 1.88 5.80 -17.65
CA LEU A 8 0.97 5.62 -16.54
C LEU A 8 1.42 6.70 -15.55
N PRO A 9 0.54 7.57 -15.05
CA PRO A 9 0.86 8.23 -13.80
C PRO A 9 1.24 7.09 -12.86
N SER A 10 2.43 7.18 -12.25
CA SER A 10 2.71 6.34 -11.09
C SER A 10 1.64 6.72 -10.07
N ILE A 11 0.53 5.99 -10.05
CA ILE A 11 -0.48 6.03 -9.00
C ILE A 11 0.10 5.23 -7.82
N ARG A 12 1.37 5.49 -7.51
CA ARG A 12 2.08 4.93 -6.37
C ARG A 12 1.80 5.90 -5.25
N GLY A 13 0.63 5.74 -4.62
CA GLY A 13 0.34 6.27 -3.29
C GLY A 13 0.55 7.77 -3.08
N GLN A 14 0.05 8.62 -3.98
CA GLN A 14 -0.34 9.96 -3.56
C GLN A 14 -1.82 9.93 -3.17
N SER A 15 -2.13 9.16 -2.12
CA SER A 15 -3.32 9.43 -1.31
C SER A 15 -3.08 10.80 -0.66
N ASP A 16 -3.85 11.79 -1.12
CA ASP A 16 -3.92 13.16 -0.59
C ASP A 16 -3.68 13.20 0.94
N GLY A 17 -2.45 13.52 1.34
CA GLY A 17 -2.09 13.82 2.73
C GLY A 17 -1.79 12.66 3.68
N LEU A 18 -1.92 11.39 3.25
CA LEU A 18 -1.68 10.23 4.13
C LEU A 18 -0.42 9.48 3.72
N GLN A 19 0.63 9.63 4.53
CA GLN A 19 1.89 8.94 4.32
C GLN A 19 1.74 7.46 4.65
N ALA A 20 1.82 6.61 3.63
CA ALA A 20 1.85 5.16 3.82
C ALA A 20 3.02 4.77 4.74
N PRO A 21 2.83 3.80 5.64
CA PRO A 21 3.91 3.29 6.46
C PRO A 21 5.03 2.72 5.56
N PRO A 22 6.29 2.72 6.02
CA PRO A 22 7.36 2.11 5.25
C PRO A 22 7.05 0.63 5.00
N LYS A 23 7.47 0.10 3.85
CA LYS A 23 7.33 -1.33 3.53
C LYS A 23 8.03 -2.27 4.54
N GLU A 24 8.93 -1.74 5.36
CA GLU A 24 9.60 -2.45 6.45
C GLU A 24 8.76 -2.52 7.72
N THR A 25 7.66 -1.75 7.79
CA THR A 25 6.68 -1.85 8.86
C THR A 25 6.17 -3.28 8.96
N GLN A 26 6.18 -3.82 10.16
CA GLN A 26 5.66 -5.15 10.43
C GLN A 26 4.14 -5.09 10.51
N ALA A 27 3.47 -6.01 9.83
CA ALA A 27 2.03 -6.18 9.94
C ALA A 27 1.62 -6.45 11.40
N THR A 28 0.57 -5.78 11.86
CA THR A 28 -0.06 -6.05 13.16
C THR A 28 -1.08 -7.18 13.06
N SER A 29 -1.66 -7.39 11.87
CA SER A 29 -2.63 -8.45 11.62
C SER A 29 -2.45 -9.10 10.25
N PHE A 30 -3.00 -10.29 10.08
CA PHE A 30 -2.94 -11.07 8.85
C PHE A 30 -4.29 -11.70 8.57
N ASP A 31 -4.76 -11.61 7.33
CA ASP A 31 -6.01 -12.22 6.90
C ASP A 31 -5.78 -13.59 6.29
N GLU A 32 -6.78 -14.45 6.45
CA GLU A 32 -6.89 -15.75 5.77
C GLU A 32 -6.93 -15.66 4.23
N LYS A 33 -7.10 -14.44 3.71
CA LYS A 33 -6.97 -14.08 2.30
C LYS A 33 -5.53 -13.90 1.83
N GLY A 34 -4.55 -13.91 2.74
CA GLY A 34 -3.14 -13.70 2.42
C GLY A 34 -2.74 -12.22 2.36
N TYR A 35 -3.49 -11.34 3.04
CA TYR A 35 -3.13 -9.93 3.19
C TYR A 35 -2.54 -9.68 4.58
N GLU A 36 -1.58 -8.79 4.63
CA GLU A 36 -0.97 -8.22 5.82
C GLU A 36 -1.63 -6.87 6.10
N TRP A 37 -1.88 -6.56 7.36
CA TRP A 37 -2.52 -5.31 7.79
C TRP A 37 -1.69 -4.60 8.84
N VAL A 38 -1.68 -3.28 8.79
CA VAL A 38 -1.14 -2.41 9.83
C VAL A 38 -2.08 -1.23 10.05
N ASN A 39 -2.40 -0.96 11.30
CA ASN A 39 -3.14 0.24 11.67
C ASN A 39 -2.14 1.35 12.00
N ASP A 40 -2.25 2.49 11.32
CA ASP A 40 -1.47 3.68 11.66
C ASP A 40 -2.12 4.39 12.85
N ASP A 41 -1.32 5.08 13.68
CA ASP A 41 -1.80 5.85 14.85
C ASP A 41 -2.81 6.95 14.46
N SER A 42 -2.83 7.34 13.18
CA SER A 42 -3.82 8.23 12.58
C SER A 42 -5.21 7.62 12.42
N GLY A 43 -5.39 6.33 12.73
CA GLY A 43 -6.65 5.60 12.61
C GLY A 43 -6.95 5.09 11.19
N ILE A 44 -5.91 4.96 10.36
CA ILE A 44 -6.02 4.43 8.99
C ILE A 44 -5.50 3.01 8.99
N ASP A 45 -6.33 2.09 8.55
CA ASP A 45 -5.91 0.73 8.28
C ASP A 45 -5.19 0.69 6.95
N TRP A 46 -4.04 0.05 6.91
CA TRP A 46 -3.27 -0.18 5.71
C TRP A 46 -3.17 -1.67 5.47
N TYR A 47 -3.24 -2.09 4.22
CA TYR A 47 -3.14 -3.49 3.83
C TYR A 47 -2.15 -3.68 2.69
N ARG A 48 -1.61 -4.89 2.57
CA ARG A 48 -0.80 -5.30 1.42
C ARG A 48 -0.82 -6.81 1.24
N VAL A 49 -0.35 -7.30 0.10
CA VAL A 49 -0.21 -8.75 -0.14
C VAL A 49 0.97 -9.29 0.65
N LYS A 50 0.75 -10.37 1.40
CA LYS A 50 1.79 -11.05 2.17
C LYS A 50 2.92 -11.52 1.27
N ASP A 51 4.16 -11.24 1.68
CA ASP A 51 5.40 -11.61 0.98
C ASP A 51 5.59 -10.95 -0.41
N SER A 52 4.70 -10.03 -0.79
CA SER A 52 4.78 -9.38 -2.10
C SER A 52 5.85 -8.29 -2.15
N GLY A 53 6.23 -7.74 -0.99
CA GLY A 53 7.20 -6.64 -0.90
C GLY A 53 6.67 -5.31 -1.46
N ASP A 54 5.36 -5.26 -1.74
CA ASP A 54 4.63 -4.08 -2.16
C ASP A 54 4.50 -3.06 -1.02
N GLU A 55 4.16 -1.84 -1.41
CA GLU A 55 3.79 -0.80 -0.47
C GLU A 55 2.46 -1.10 0.21
N TRP A 56 2.26 -0.42 1.32
CA TRP A 56 1.02 -0.42 2.06
C TRP A 56 -0.03 0.41 1.31
N GLU A 57 -1.19 -0.19 1.07
CA GLU A 57 -2.35 0.45 0.47
C GLU A 57 -3.31 0.89 1.59
N ALA A 58 -3.82 2.12 1.53
CA ALA A 58 -4.77 2.60 2.53
C ALA A 58 -6.10 1.86 2.34
N PHE A 59 -6.60 1.26 3.41
CA PHE A 59 -7.96 0.75 3.48
C PHE A 59 -8.89 1.88 3.92
N GLU A 60 -9.51 2.54 2.94
CA GLU A 60 -10.61 3.47 3.18
C GLU A 60 -11.93 2.67 3.17
N ASN A 61 -12.67 2.70 4.27
CA ASN A 61 -13.98 2.03 4.40
C ASN A 61 -15.14 2.96 4.09
#